data_AF-A0A7Y4QCL3-F1
#
_entry.id   AF-A0A7Y4QCL3-F1
#
_cell.length_a   1.000
_cell.length_b   1.000
_cell.length_c   1.000
_cell.angle_alpha   90.00
_cell.angle_beta   90.00
_cell.angle_gamma   90.00
#
_symmetry.space_group_name_H-M   'P 1'
#
loop_
_entity.id
_entity.type
_entity.pdbx_description
1 polymer ?
#
loop_
_entity_poly.entity_id
_entity_poly.type
_entity_poly.pdbx_seq_one_letter_code
_entity_poly.pdbx_strand_id
1 'polypeptide(L)'
;MKNTLIAFGLLLSSMSLHAQSDGWAFFAKTKFETKFNEKAAEYFMMPVFPAELKAMVGKEISLEGYYMPIDVEGNAYIILSKFPYSQCFFLWGSRTRNDC
;
A
#
# COMPACT_ATOMS: atom_id res chain seq x y z
N MET A 1 48.61 -6.04 19.36
CA MET A 1 47.33 -6.30 20.06
C MET A 1 46.45 -5.05 20.19
N LYS A 2 47.02 -3.84 20.36
CA LYS A 2 46.28 -2.57 20.50
C LYS A 2 45.62 -2.08 19.20
N ASN A 3 46.25 -2.33 18.04
CA ASN A 3 45.74 -1.95 16.71
C ASN A 3 44.57 -2.82 16.23
N THR A 4 44.49 -4.07 16.71
CA THR A 4 43.41 -5.02 16.37
C THR A 4 42.10 -4.66 17.07
N LEU A 5 42.15 -4.03 18.24
CA LEU A 5 40.99 -3.54 18.99
C LEU A 5 40.36 -2.30 18.33
N ILE A 6 41.17 -1.43 17.72
CA ILE A 6 40.71 -0.23 17.00
C ILE A 6 40.00 -0.62 15.71
N ALA A 7 40.50 -1.64 15.00
CA ALA A 7 39.88 -2.17 13.78
C ALA A 7 38.50 -2.80 14.04
N PHE A 8 38.30 -3.45 15.20
CA PHE A 8 37.02 -4.03 15.57
C PHE A 8 35.97 -2.96 15.93
N GLY A 9 36.40 -1.85 16.55
CA GLY A 9 35.52 -0.71 16.85
C GLY A 9 35.04 0.06 15.61
N LEU A 10 35.86 0.13 14.56
CA LEU A 10 35.47 0.79 13.31
C LEU A 10 34.43 -0.01 12.50
N LEU A 11 34.37 -1.33 12.67
CA LEU A 11 33.47 -2.22 11.94
C LEU A 11 32.02 -2.18 12.45
N LEU A 12 31.78 -1.79 13.71
CA LEU A 12 30.44 -1.74 14.30
C LEU A 12 29.67 -0.45 13.94
N SER A 13 30.35 0.60 13.46
CA SER A 13 29.73 1.92 13.27
C SER A 13 28.97 2.09 11.94
N SER A 14 28.93 1.07 11.09
CA SER A 14 28.38 1.14 9.72
C SER A 14 27.00 0.48 9.55
N MET A 15 26.40 -0.07 10.62
CA MET A 15 25.05 -0.65 10.54
C MET A 15 23.96 0.41 10.78
N SER A 16 23.67 1.22 9.77
CA SER A 16 22.45 2.02 9.72
C SER A 16 21.27 1.12 9.33
N LEU A 17 20.55 0.59 10.32
CA LEU A 17 19.27 -0.09 10.11
C LEU A 17 18.21 0.94 9.68
N HIS A 18 17.91 1.01 8.38
CA HIS A 18 16.71 1.71 7.90
C HIS A 18 15.52 0.77 8.06
N ALA A 19 14.58 1.11 8.96
CA ALA A 19 13.29 0.46 9.00
C ALA A 19 12.50 0.85 7.73
N GLN A 20 12.29 -0.08 6.81
CA GLN A 20 11.37 0.14 5.68
C GLN A 20 9.96 0.32 6.26
N SER A 21 9.43 1.54 6.15
CA SER A 21 8.05 1.81 6.53
C SER A 21 7.11 1.10 5.56
N ASP A 22 6.15 0.33 6.08
CA ASP A 22 5.08 -0.27 5.29
C ASP A 22 4.21 0.84 4.66
N GLY A 23 4.45 1.16 3.39
CA GLY A 23 3.71 2.21 2.68
C GLY A 23 2.20 1.93 2.61
N TRP A 24 1.78 0.67 2.73
CA TRP A 24 0.36 0.30 2.78
C TRP A 24 -0.34 0.82 4.04
N ALA A 25 0.38 1.07 5.13
CA ALA A 25 -0.19 1.60 6.37
C ALA A 25 -0.84 2.98 6.16
N PHE A 26 -0.37 3.75 5.18
CA PHE A 26 -0.97 5.04 4.83
C PHE A 26 -2.33 4.89 4.14
N PHE A 27 -2.46 3.88 3.27
CA PHE A 27 -3.70 3.59 2.54
C PHE A 27 -4.73 2.86 3.39
N ALA A 28 -4.30 2.04 4.35
CA ALA A 28 -5.17 1.29 5.27
C ALA A 28 -6.09 2.19 6.11
N LYS A 29 -5.75 3.48 6.27
CA LYS A 29 -6.59 4.47 6.98
C LYS A 29 -7.76 5.01 6.14
N THR A 30 -7.85 4.65 4.86
CA THR A 30 -8.91 5.10 3.96
C THR A 30 -10.26 4.54 4.41
N LYS A 31 -11.24 5.43 4.57
CA LYS A 31 -12.62 5.04 4.90
C LYS A 31 -13.43 5.00 3.63
N PHE A 32 -14.53 4.25 3.62
CA PHE A 32 -15.45 4.22 2.49
C PHE A 32 -16.81 4.74 2.93
N GLU A 33 -17.36 5.65 2.15
CA GLU A 33 -18.69 6.19 2.36
C GLU A 33 -19.59 5.79 1.19
N THR A 34 -20.80 5.35 1.51
CA THR A 34 -21.80 5.01 0.52
C THR A 34 -22.33 6.29 -0.11
N LYS A 35 -22.12 6.47 -1.41
CA LYS A 35 -22.65 7.58 -2.20
C LYS A 35 -23.54 7.05 -3.32
N PHE A 36 -24.71 7.66 -3.46
CA PHE A 36 -25.60 7.37 -4.58
C PHE A 36 -24.97 7.90 -5.87
N ASN A 37 -24.84 7.04 -6.87
CA ASN A 37 -24.39 7.40 -8.19
C ASN A 37 -25.59 7.45 -9.14
N GLU A 38 -25.96 8.66 -9.55
CA GLU A 38 -27.11 8.91 -10.41
C GLU A 38 -26.99 8.26 -11.79
N LYS A 39 -25.77 8.09 -12.32
CA LYS A 39 -25.55 7.49 -13.64
C LYS A 39 -25.79 5.99 -13.64
N ALA A 40 -25.46 5.32 -12.53
CA ALA A 40 -25.68 3.89 -12.36
C ALA A 40 -27.00 3.57 -11.64
N ALA A 41 -27.70 4.59 -11.13
CA ALA A 41 -28.87 4.44 -10.26
C ALA A 41 -28.62 3.50 -9.06
N GLU A 42 -27.38 3.47 -8.55
CA GLU A 42 -26.94 2.54 -7.52
C GLU A 42 -26.04 3.24 -6.49
N TYR A 43 -25.95 2.66 -5.30
CA TYR A 43 -25.06 3.11 -4.23
C TYR A 43 -23.66 2.48 -4.38
N PHE A 44 -22.63 3.32 -4.53
CA PHE A 44 -21.24 2.87 -4.52
C PHE A 44 -20.51 3.29 -3.25
N MET A 45 -19.58 2.45 -2.82
CA MET A 45 -18.64 2.78 -1.76
C MET A 45 -17.50 3.62 -2.35
N MET A 46 -17.51 4.92 -2.06
CA MET A 46 -16.47 5.84 -2.50
C MET A 46 -15.43 6.03 -1.40
N PRO A 47 -14.12 5.96 -1.71
CA PRO A 47 -13.08 6.18 -0.71
C PRO A 47 -13.03 7.64 -0.27
N VAL A 48 -12.86 7.84 1.03
CA VAL A 48 -12.59 9.11 1.70
C VAL A 48 -11.17 9.07 2.25
N PHE A 49 -10.28 9.74 1.54
CA PHE A 49 -8.86 9.77 1.88
C PHE A 49 -8.57 10.73 3.05
N PRO A 50 -7.75 10.31 4.04
CA PRO A 50 -7.36 11.17 5.15
C PRO A 50 -6.46 12.32 4.68
N ALA A 51 -6.39 13.40 5.47
CA ALA A 51 -5.57 14.57 5.16
C ALA A 51 -4.08 14.22 4.99
N GLU A 52 -3.57 13.28 5.80
CA GLU A 52 -2.19 12.75 5.70
C GLU A 52 -1.90 12.21 4.30
N LEU A 53 -2.81 11.40 3.74
CA LEU A 53 -2.65 10.80 2.41
C LEU A 53 -2.77 11.84 1.29
N LYS A 54 -3.68 12.81 1.45
CA LYS A 54 -3.76 13.95 0.52
C LYS A 54 -2.49 14.81 0.52
N ALA A 55 -1.80 14.91 1.65
CA ALA A 55 -0.51 15.61 1.76
C ALA A 55 0.67 14.84 1.15
N MET A 56 0.45 13.61 0.68
CA MET A 56 1.44 12.82 -0.07
C MET A 56 1.32 12.99 -1.59
N VAL A 57 0.36 13.78 -2.08
CA VAL A 57 0.28 14.10 -3.52
C VAL A 57 1.59 14.78 -3.96
N GLY A 58 2.22 14.23 -4.99
CA GLY A 58 3.50 14.71 -5.53
C GLY A 58 4.74 14.15 -4.83
N LYS A 59 4.59 13.27 -3.82
CA LYS A 59 5.71 12.54 -3.21
C LYS A 59 5.82 11.15 -3.79
N GLU A 60 7.05 10.69 -3.98
CA GLU A 60 7.32 9.31 -4.35
C GLU A 60 7.20 8.40 -3.11
N ILE A 61 6.47 7.30 -3.27
CA ILE A 61 6.34 6.25 -2.27
C ILE A 61 6.68 4.91 -2.92
N SER A 62 7.38 4.05 -2.18
CA SER A 62 7.66 2.69 -2.62
C SER A 62 6.64 1.75 -1.98
N LEU A 63 5.98 0.93 -2.82
CA LEU A 63 5.02 -0.07 -2.40
C LEU A 63 5.45 -1.42 -2.99
N GLU A 64 5.54 -2.43 -2.14
CA GLU A 64 5.78 -3.81 -2.54
C GLU A 64 4.47 -4.59 -2.47
N GLY A 65 4.14 -5.34 -3.52
CA GLY A 65 2.88 -6.06 -3.61
C GLY A 65 2.76 -6.90 -4.87
N TYR A 66 1.55 -7.39 -5.11
CA TYR A 66 1.19 -8.21 -6.25
C TYR A 66 0.54 -7.34 -7.32
N TYR A 67 1.02 -7.42 -8.55
CA TYR A 67 0.45 -6.68 -9.67
C TYR A 67 -0.58 -7.55 -10.41
N MET A 68 -1.68 -6.93 -10.82
CA MET A 68 -2.71 -7.54 -11.65
C MET A 68 -2.88 -6.69 -12.91
N PRO A 69 -2.51 -7.21 -14.10
CA PRO A 69 -2.79 -6.52 -15.35
C PRO A 69 -4.28 -6.65 -15.69
N ILE A 70 -4.90 -5.53 -16.07
CA ILE A 70 -6.29 -5.49 -16.54
C ILE A 70 -6.32 -4.68 -17.83
N ASP A 71 -7.01 -5.21 -18.84
CA ASP A 71 -7.32 -4.47 -20.05
C ASP A 71 -8.73 -3.88 -19.89
N VAL A 72 -8.83 -2.55 -19.90
CA VAL A 72 -10.10 -1.84 -19.95
C VAL A 72 -10.14 -1.04 -21.25
N GLU A 73 -11.04 -1.44 -22.14
CA GLU A 73 -11.28 -0.78 -23.43
C GLU A 73 -10.02 -0.64 -24.32
N GLY A 74 -9.13 -1.63 -24.29
CA GLY A 74 -7.88 -1.64 -25.05
C GLY A 74 -6.72 -0.89 -24.38
N ASN A 75 -6.91 -0.42 -23.14
CA ASN A 75 -5.87 0.23 -22.35
C ASN A 75 -5.41 -0.72 -21.23
N ALA A 76 -4.10 -0.95 -21.15
CA ALA A 76 -3.49 -1.76 -20.11
C ALA A 76 -3.36 -0.97 -18.81
N TYR A 77 -4.13 -1.36 -17.80
CA TYR A 77 -4.03 -0.88 -16.43
C TYR A 77 -3.34 -1.93 -15.55
N ILE A 78 -2.69 -1.46 -14.50
CA ILE A 78 -2.12 -2.33 -13.48
C ILE A 78 -2.78 -1.96 -12.15
N ILE A 79 -3.36 -2.96 -11.49
CA ILE A 79 -3.77 -2.85 -10.09
C ILE A 79 -2.66 -3.43 -9.22
N LEU A 80 -2.20 -2.66 -8.24
CA LEU A 80 -1.27 -3.13 -7.22
C LEU A 80 -2.05 -3.50 -5.96
N SER A 81 -1.81 -4.70 -5.43
CA SER A 81 -2.46 -5.24 -4.24
C SER A 81 -1.44 -5.61 -3.17
N LYS A 82 -1.77 -5.38 -1.89
CA LYS A 82 -0.94 -5.83 -0.75
C LYS A 82 -0.92 -7.36 -0.64
N PHE A 83 -2.04 -8.00 -0.99
CA PHE A 83 -2.24 -9.45 -0.83
C PHE A 83 -2.29 -10.17 -2.18
N PRO A 84 -1.88 -11.45 -2.24
CA PRO A 84 -1.95 -12.23 -3.46
C PRO A 84 -3.41 -12.43 -3.89
N TYR A 85 -3.62 -12.59 -5.20
CA TYR A 85 -4.95 -12.72 -5.81
C TYR A 85 -5.86 -13.76 -5.14
N SER A 86 -5.25 -14.87 -4.67
CA SER A 86 -5.96 -15.94 -3.98
C SER A 86 -6.58 -15.51 -2.66
N GLN A 87 -6.19 -14.37 -2.06
CA GLN A 87 -6.78 -13.88 -0.81
C GLN A 87 -7.96 -12.93 -1.04
N CYS A 88 -8.00 -12.20 -2.17
CA CYS A 88 -9.11 -11.30 -2.50
C CYS A 88 -10.36 -12.04 -3.02
N PHE A 89 -10.20 -13.16 -3.75
CA PHE A 89 -11.34 -13.96 -4.26
C PHE A 89 -12.22 -14.53 -3.12
N PHE A 90 -11.65 -14.80 -1.94
CA PHE A 90 -12.40 -15.32 -0.78
C PHE A 90 -13.13 -14.24 0.02
N LEU A 91 -12.94 -12.96 -0.28
CA LEU A 91 -13.58 -11.84 0.45
C LEU A 91 -14.90 -11.38 -0.18
N TRP A 92 -15.25 -11.81 -1.40
CA TRP A 92 -16.54 -11.48 -2.02
C TRP A 92 -17.77 -12.05 -1.31
N GLY A 93 -17.59 -12.97 -0.33
CA GLY A 93 -18.66 -13.55 0.48
C GLY A 93 -18.77 -13.03 1.92
N SER A 94 -17.80 -12.24 2.41
CA SER A 94 -17.83 -11.75 3.79
C SER A 94 -17.81 -10.22 3.81
N ARG A 95 -18.94 -9.65 4.23
CA ARG A 95 -19.09 -8.21 4.44
C ARG A 95 -17.92 -7.70 5.30
N THR A 96 -17.38 -6.55 4.89
CA THR A 96 -16.51 -5.66 5.66
C THR A 96 -15.19 -6.27 6.15
N ARG A 97 -14.19 -6.35 5.27
CA ARG A 97 -12.82 -5.99 5.66
C ARG A 97 -12.10 -5.40 4.46
N ASN A 98 -11.62 -4.17 4.64
CA ASN A 98 -10.88 -3.37 3.67
C ASN A 98 -9.45 -3.91 3.47
N ASP A 99 -9.30 -5.23 3.38
CA ASP A 99 -8.01 -5.91 3.21
C ASP A 99 -7.96 -6.57 1.82
N CYS A 100 -8.21 -5.75 0.81
CA CYS A 100 -7.43 -5.70 -0.42
C CYS A 100 -6.89 -4.25 -0.47
#